data_AF-A0A430BCM5-F1
#
_entry.id   AF-A0A430BCM5-F1
#
_cell.length_a   1.000
_cell.length_b   1.000
_cell.length_c   1.000
_cell.angle_alpha   90.00
_cell.angle_beta   90.00
_cell.angle_gamma   90.00
#
_symmetry.space_group_name_H-M   'P 1'
#
loop_
_entity.id
_entity.type
_entity.pdbx_description
1 polymer ?
#
loop_
_entity_poly.entity_id
_entity_poly.type
_entity_poly.pdbx_seq_one_letter_code
_entity_poly.pdbx_strand_id
1 'polypeptide(L)' 'MCNRARLASEPETLFERFGAGWADGVVRPNRDPVELFPKSKAFVVRQAGGARMVALMLSSQRTR' A
#
# COMPACT_ATOMS: atom_id res chain seq x y z
N MET A 1 -6.25 18.13 -9.18
CA MET A 1 -5.19 17.09 -9.25
C MET A 1 -4.69 16.86 -7.83
N CYS A 2 -4.75 15.63 -7.32
CA CYS A 2 -4.38 15.34 -5.93
C CYS A 2 -2.98 14.72 -5.88
N ASN A 3 -2.02 15.45 -5.31
CA ASN A 3 -0.62 14.99 -5.14
C ASN A 3 -0.26 14.76 -3.67
N ARG A 4 -1.21 14.92 -2.74
CA ARG A 4 -1.00 14.66 -1.32
C ARG A 4 -2.25 14.04 -0.73
N ALA A 5 -2.09 12.91 -0.06
CA ALA A 5 -3.15 12.22 0.65
C ALA A 5 -2.63 11.70 2.00
N ARG A 6 -3.55 11.33 2.89
CA ARG A 6 -3.22 10.74 4.19
C ARG A 6 -3.97 9.44 4.38
N LEU A 7 -3.25 8.37 4.67
CA LEU A 7 -3.84 7.14 5.20
C LEU A 7 -3.98 7.31 6.71
N ALA A 8 -5.16 7.73 7.15
CA ALA A 8 -5.43 8.04 8.56
C ALA A 8 -5.80 6.81 9.41
N SER A 9 -6.01 5.66 8.77
CA SER A 9 -6.34 4.39 9.42
C SER A 9 -5.11 3.50 9.56
N GLU A 10 -5.22 2.51 10.45
CA GLU A 10 -4.21 1.45 10.57
C GLU A 10 -4.12 0.63 9.26
N PRO A 11 -2.92 0.15 8.87
CA PRO A 11 -2.73 -0.64 7.65
C PRO A 11 -3.65 -1.87 7.57
N GLU A 12 -3.94 -2.49 8.71
CA GLU A 12 -4.79 -3.68 8.85
C GLU A 12 -6.23 -3.43 8.35
N THR A 13 -6.69 -2.17 8.37
CA THR A 13 -7.99 -1.81 7.80
C THR A 13 -8.07 -2.05 6.29
N LEU A 14 -6.93 -2.15 5.60
CA LEU A 14 -6.88 -2.54 4.19
C LEU A 14 -7.27 -4.01 3.99
N PHE A 15 -6.99 -4.88 4.97
CA PHE A 15 -7.37 -6.29 4.91
C PHE A 15 -8.88 -6.44 5.05
N GLU A 16 -9.46 -5.81 6.06
CA GLU A 16 -10.90 -5.86 6.32
C GLU A 16 -11.70 -5.26 5.15
N ARG A 17 -11.28 -4.08 4.67
CA ARG A 17 -12.02 -3.35 3.65
C ARG A 17 -11.93 -3.98 2.27
N PHE A 18 -10.79 -4.58 1.93
CA PHE A 18 -10.56 -5.11 0.58
C PHE A 18 -10.52 -6.63 0.52
N GLY A 19 -10.62 -7.34 1.65
CA GLY A 19 -10.41 -8.79 1.70
C GLY A 19 -9.00 -9.16 1.24
N ALA A 20 -8.02 -8.37 1.66
CA ALA A 20 -6.63 -8.51 1.22
C ALA A 20 -5.76 -9.13 2.31
N GLY A 21 -4.65 -9.76 1.91
CA GLY A 21 -3.56 -10.17 2.81
C GLY A 21 -2.26 -9.45 2.48
N TRP A 22 -1.22 -9.61 3.30
CA TRP A 22 0.12 -9.17 2.89
C TRP A 22 0.58 -9.95 1.66
N ALA A 23 1.21 -9.26 0.69
CA ALA A 23 1.95 -9.95 -0.36
C ALA A 23 3.15 -10.70 0.21
N ASP A 24 3.48 -11.84 -0.40
CA ASP A 24 4.65 -12.63 -0.01
C ASP A 24 5.94 -11.81 -0.08
N GLY A 25 6.77 -11.95 0.95
CA GLY A 25 8.06 -11.26 1.05
C GLY A 25 7.97 -9.75 1.36
N VAL A 26 6.76 -9.21 1.62
CA VAL A 26 6.63 -7.82 2.08
C VAL A 26 7.15 -7.71 3.51
N VAL A 27 8.17 -6.87 3.69
CA VAL A 27 8.66 -6.48 5.01
C VAL A 27 7.99 -5.16 5.40
N ARG A 28 7.24 -5.17 6.51
CA ARG A 28 6.64 -3.96 7.07
C ARG A 28 7.76 -2.99 7.49
N PRO A 29 7.73 -1.73 7.05
CA PRO A 29 8.72 -0.75 7.49
C PRO A 29 8.55 -0.47 8.98
N ASN A 30 9.63 -0.05 9.66
CA ASN A 30 9.56 0.36 11.08
C ASN A 30 8.60 1.53 11.33
N ARG A 31 8.28 2.31 10.27
CA ARG A 31 7.28 3.38 10.29
C ARG A 31 6.38 3.25 9.09
N ASP A 32 5.08 3.13 9.34
CA ASP A 32 4.09 2.99 8.29
C ASP A 32 3.93 4.29 7.47
N PRO A 33 3.72 4.18 6.14
CA PRO A 33 3.42 5.31 5.29
C PRO A 33 2.03 5.89 5.56
N VAL A 34 2.00 6.97 6.34
CA VAL A 34 0.78 7.74 6.65
C VAL A 34 0.60 8.90 5.66
N GLU A 35 1.64 9.68 5.42
CA GLU A 35 1.61 10.76 4.42
C GLU A 35 2.02 10.24 3.04
N LEU A 36 1.15 10.46 2.07
CA LEU A 36 1.30 9.98 0.70
C LEU A 36 1.58 11.17 -0.21
N PHE A 37 2.74 11.18 -0.84
CA PHE A 37 3.16 12.18 -1.82
C PHE A 37 4.02 11.49 -2.89
N PRO A 38 4.21 12.07 -4.09
CA PRO A 38 5.02 11.45 -5.13
C PRO A 38 6.40 11.04 -4.63
N LYS A 39 6.83 9.83 -4.99
CA LYS A 39 8.11 9.23 -4.60
C LYS A 39 8.22 8.91 -3.09
N SER A 40 7.13 8.92 -2.33
CA SER A 40 7.08 8.35 -0.98
C SER A 40 6.73 6.85 -1.02
N LYS A 41 6.95 6.14 0.09
CA LYS A 41 6.40 4.78 0.24
C LYS A 41 4.89 4.85 0.45
N ALA A 42 4.16 3.87 -0.04
CA ALA A 42 2.73 3.71 0.14
C ALA A 42 2.37 2.22 0.21
N PHE A 43 1.33 1.89 0.99
CA PHE A 43 0.67 0.60 0.87
C PHE A 43 -0.24 0.62 -0.36
N VAL A 44 -0.16 -0.45 -1.15
CA VAL A 44 -0.94 -0.61 -2.38
C VAL A 44 -1.62 -1.97 -2.36
N VAL A 45 -2.92 -2.00 -2.62
CA VAL A 45 -3.67 -3.24 -2.86
C VAL A 45 -3.58 -3.58 -4.35
N ARG A 46 -3.07 -4.77 -4.68
CA ARG A 46 -2.98 -5.28 -6.06
C ARG A 46 -3.58 -6.67 -6.18
N GLN A 47 -4.02 -7.03 -7.37
CA GLN A 47 -4.44 -8.41 -7.67
C GLN A 47 -3.21 -9.27 -8.00
N ALA A 48 -3.11 -10.44 -7.40
CA ALA A 48 -2.09 -11.44 -7.68
C ALA A 48 -2.67 -12.84 -7.48
N GLY A 49 -2.60 -13.69 -8.52
CA GLY A 49 -3.04 -15.09 -8.43
C GLY A 49 -4.51 -15.28 -8.03
N GLY A 50 -5.40 -14.35 -8.36
CA GLY A 50 -6.82 -14.41 -8.00
C GLY A 50 -7.15 -13.87 -6.60
N ALA A 51 -6.16 -13.38 -5.86
CA ALA A 51 -6.34 -12.79 -4.54
C ALA A 51 -5.81 -11.35 -4.48
N ARG A 52 -6.32 -10.56 -3.53
CA ARG A 52 -5.86 -9.19 -3.28
C ARG A 52 -4.74 -9.19 -2.26
N MET A 53 -3.68 -8.49 -2.59
CA MET A 53 -2.46 -8.45 -1.79
C MET A 53 -2.03 -7.01 -1.53
N VAL A 54 -1.68 -6.71 -0.28
CA VAL A 54 -1.11 -5.46 0.16
C VAL A 54 0.41 -5.53 0.02
N ALA A 55 0.97 -4.60 -0.75
CA ALA A 55 2.41 -4.45 -0.93
C ALA A 55 2.87 -3.05 -0.55
N LEU A 56 4.15 -2.92 -0.22
CA LEU A 56 4.81 -1.63 -0.03
C LEU A 56 5.47 -1.20 -1.34
N MET A 57 5.10 -0.03 -1.86
CA MET A 57 5.61 0.47 -3.14
C MET A 57 6.03 1.93 -3.04
N LEU A 58 6.98 2.36 -3.87
CA LEU A 58 7.25 3.78 -4.10
C LEU A 58 6.15 4.35 -5.00
N SER A 59 5.43 5.37 -4.52
CA SER A 59 4.23 5.99 -5.12
C SER A 59 4.45 6.65 -6.49
N SER A 60 5.62 6.51 -7.10
CA SER A 60 5.99 7.03 -8.42
C SER A 60 6.66 5.99 -9.33
N GLN A 61 6.79 4.73 -8.91
CA GLN A 61 7.26 3.68 -9.82
C GLN A 61 6.09 3.14 -10.62
N ARG A 62 5.92 3.68 -11.82
CA ARG A 62 5.11 3.07 -12.87
C ARG A 62 5.79 1.73 -13.20
N THR A 63 5.25 0.62 -12.72
CA THR A 63 5.59 -0.70 -13.28
C THR A 63 5.25 -0.64 -14.77
N ARG A 64 6.27 -0.78 -15.61
CA ARG A 64 6.09 -1.00 -17.05
C ARG A 64 5.43 -2.35 -17.27
#